data_AF-A0AB74FHQ8-F1
#
_entry.id   AF-A0AB74FHQ8-F1
#
_cell.length_a   1.000
_cell.length_b   1.000
_cell.length_c   1.000
_cell.angle_alpha   90.00
_cell.angle_beta   90.00
_cell.angle_gamma   90.00
#
_symmetry.space_group_name_H-M   'P 1'
#
loop_
_entity.id
_entity.type
_entity.pdbx_description
1 polymer ?
#
loop_
_entity_poly.entity_id
_entity_poly.type
_entity_poly.pdbx_seq_one_letter_code
_entity_poly.pdbx_strand_id
1 'polypeptide(L)'
;MAWGISAYLANKILDHICRNVAYTPPATVYAKMHTGDPGANGTANASSVATRYPCAFNAAAAGSISQSNTPEHTLGATETIAGVSFWDHPTAGNFLWSSQAAATKSGASGDIIRINTDTLTLSPLAA
;
A
#
# COMPACT_ATOMS: atom_id res chain seq x y z
N MET A 1 -10.37 11.28 2.46
CA MET A 1 -9.41 11.14 3.57
C MET A 1 -8.01 11.26 2.95
N ALA A 2 -6.93 11.27 3.72
CA ALA A 2 -5.58 11.41 3.15
C ALA A 2 -4.98 10.02 2.92
N TRP A 3 -4.45 9.79 1.72
CA TRP A 3 -3.56 8.67 1.43
C TRP A 3 -2.30 8.78 2.29
N GLY A 4 -1.76 7.66 2.77
CA GLY A 4 -0.51 7.66 3.51
C GLY A 4 -0.39 6.55 4.55
N ILE A 5 0.50 6.77 5.52
CA ILE A 5 0.79 5.81 6.58
C ILE A 5 -0.42 5.60 7.48
N SER A 6 -0.65 4.34 7.86
CA SER A 6 -1.68 4.00 8.85
C SER A 6 -1.31 4.48 10.25
N ALA A 7 -2.33 4.76 11.08
CA ALA A 7 -2.12 5.01 12.50
C ALA A 7 -1.45 3.82 13.20
N TYR A 8 -1.75 2.60 12.78
CA TYR A 8 -1.14 1.37 13.29
C TYR A 8 0.38 1.38 13.10
N LEU A 9 0.85 1.54 11.85
CA LEU A 9 2.28 1.51 11.54
C LEU A 9 3.01 2.69 12.16
N ALA A 10 2.42 3.89 12.12
CA ALA A 10 3.00 5.07 12.76
C ALA A 10 3.24 4.84 14.26
N ASN A 11 2.24 4.33 14.98
CA ASN A 11 2.38 4.03 16.41
C ASN A 11 3.42 2.93 16.67
N LYS A 12 3.46 1.87 15.86
CA LYS A 12 4.47 0.82 15.99
C LYS A 12 5.90 1.33 15.80
N ILE A 13 6.12 2.21 14.83
CA ILE A 13 7.43 2.84 14.60
C ILE A 13 7.82 3.72 15.80
N LEU A 14 6.89 4.54 16.30
CA LEU A 14 7.15 5.41 17.46
C LEU A 14 7.44 4.62 18.74
N ASP A 15 6.64 3.60 19.04
CA ASP A 15 6.87 2.72 20.20
C ASP A 15 8.20 1.96 20.07
N HIS A 16 8.56 1.55 18.84
CA HIS A 16 9.82 0.85 18.58
C HIS A 16 11.03 1.72 18.88
N ILE A 17 11.02 2.97 18.40
CA ILE A 17 12.15 3.90 18.53
C ILE A 17 12.21 4.52 19.92
N CYS A 18 11.08 5.00 20.45
CA CYS A 18 11.06 5.83 21.66
C CYS A 18 10.84 5.04 22.95
N ARG A 19 10.33 3.80 22.87
CA ARG A 19 9.96 2.99 24.04
C ARG A 19 10.57 1.59 24.03
N ASN A 20 11.44 1.28 23.05
CA ASN A 20 12.07 -0.03 22.91
C ASN A 20 11.05 -1.19 22.90
N VAL A 21 9.87 -0.96 22.33
CA VAL A 21 8.88 -2.02 22.12
C VAL A 21 9.24 -2.75 20.83
N ALA A 22 9.43 -4.07 20.91
CA ALA A 22 9.76 -4.85 19.72
C ALA A 22 8.63 -4.76 18.67
N TYR A 23 9.00 -4.38 17.45
CA TYR A 23 8.15 -4.47 16.26
C TYR A 23 8.89 -5.33 15.24
N THR A 24 8.32 -6.49 14.93
CA THR A 24 8.84 -7.36 13.88
C THR A 24 8.16 -6.98 12.57
N PRO A 25 8.89 -6.41 11.58
CA PRO A 25 8.30 -6.11 10.28
C PRO A 25 7.86 -7.40 9.57
N PRO A 26 6.81 -7.35 8.74
CA PRO A 26 6.37 -8.53 8.01
C PRO A 26 7.42 -9.00 7.01
N ALA A 27 7.49 -10.32 6.80
CA ALA A 27 8.37 -10.91 5.80
C ALA A 27 7.98 -10.53 4.36
N THR A 28 6.72 -10.16 4.13
CA THR A 28 6.22 -9.72 2.84
C THR A 28 5.14 -8.67 3.04
N VAL A 29 5.20 -7.59 2.26
CA VAL A 29 4.15 -6.58 2.19
C VAL A 29 3.27 -6.90 0.98
N TYR A 30 1.96 -6.67 1.09
CA TYR A 30 1.01 -6.99 0.02
C TYR A 30 0.19 -5.77 -0.40
N ALA A 31 0.08 -5.53 -1.70
CA ALA A 31 -0.76 -4.47 -2.28
C ALA A 31 -2.18 -4.96 -2.60
N LYS A 32 -3.19 -4.14 -2.29
CA LYS A 32 -4.59 -4.31 -2.66
C LYS A 32 -5.06 -3.10 -3.47
N MET A 33 -5.81 -3.31 -4.55
CA MET A 33 -6.28 -2.23 -5.42
C MET A 33 -7.58 -1.59 -4.91
N HIS A 34 -7.70 -0.28 -5.12
CA HIS A 34 -8.86 0.51 -4.73
C HIS A 34 -9.36 1.41 -5.84
N THR A 35 -10.68 1.58 -5.93
CA THR A 35 -11.36 2.48 -6.86
C THR A 35 -11.46 3.92 -6.36
N GLY A 36 -11.07 4.14 -5.11
CA GLY A 36 -11.02 5.43 -4.43
C GLY A 36 -10.15 5.34 -3.19
N ASP A 37 -10.25 6.33 -2.30
CA ASP A 37 -9.50 6.36 -1.05
C ASP A 37 -9.87 5.18 -0.14
N PRO A 38 -8.90 4.37 0.34
CA PRO A 38 -9.16 3.20 1.15
C PRO A 38 -9.52 3.52 2.62
N GLY A 39 -9.38 4.79 3.05
CA GLY A 39 -9.68 5.25 4.39
C GLY A 39 -8.70 4.75 5.46
N ALA A 40 -8.98 5.08 6.72
CA ALA A 40 -8.09 4.85 7.87
C ALA A 40 -7.67 3.40 8.08
N ASN A 41 -8.55 2.49 7.69
CA ASN A 41 -8.40 1.06 7.93
C ASN A 41 -8.00 0.30 6.67
N GLY A 42 -7.81 0.99 5.54
CA GLY A 42 -7.49 0.34 4.27
C GLY A 42 -8.67 -0.41 3.59
N THR A 43 -9.89 -0.35 4.14
CA THR A 43 -10.99 -1.24 3.75
C THR A 43 -12.03 -0.63 2.81
N ALA A 44 -12.09 0.70 2.70
CA ALA A 44 -13.06 1.37 1.85
C ALA A 44 -12.69 1.26 0.36
N ASN A 45 -13.68 1.42 -0.53
CA ASN A 45 -13.48 1.55 -1.98
C ASN A 45 -12.57 0.47 -2.58
N ALA A 46 -12.65 -0.77 -2.10
CA ALA A 46 -11.89 -1.88 -2.67
C ALA A 46 -12.34 -2.15 -4.11
N SER A 47 -11.41 -2.57 -4.97
CA SER A 47 -11.76 -3.25 -6.21
C SER A 47 -12.69 -4.46 -5.93
N SER A 48 -13.50 -4.86 -6.91
CA SER A 48 -14.26 -6.12 -6.84
C SER A 48 -13.36 -7.33 -6.61
N VAL A 49 -12.09 -7.26 -7.04
CA VAL A 49 -11.06 -8.26 -6.76
C VAL A 49 -10.25 -7.82 -5.54
N ALA A 50 -10.49 -8.48 -4.40
CA ALA A 50 -9.88 -8.14 -3.12
C ALA A 50 -8.53 -8.82 -2.84
N THR A 51 -7.97 -9.52 -3.83
CA THR A 51 -6.67 -10.21 -3.74
C THR A 51 -5.58 -9.22 -3.34
N ARG A 52 -4.68 -9.64 -2.45
CA ARG A 52 -3.49 -8.87 -2.10
C ARG A 52 -2.25 -9.50 -2.72
N TYR A 53 -1.53 -8.72 -3.51
CA TYR A 53 -0.40 -9.16 -4.29
C TYR A 53 0.91 -8.88 -3.56
N PRO A 54 1.86 -9.83 -3.50
CA PRO A 54 3.13 -9.60 -2.81
C PRO A 54 3.96 -8.51 -3.49
N CYS A 55 4.49 -7.60 -2.68
CA CYS A 55 5.32 -6.48 -3.08
C CYS A 55 6.72 -6.64 -2.49
N ALA A 56 7.72 -6.33 -3.30
CA ALA A 56 9.11 -6.20 -2.89
C ALA A 56 9.51 -4.73 -2.98
N PHE A 57 10.38 -4.29 -2.07
CA PHE A 57 10.88 -2.93 -2.02
C PHE A 57 12.41 -2.93 -2.05
N ASN A 58 12.97 -1.86 -2.61
CA ASN A 58 14.41 -1.61 -2.56
C ASN A 58 14.86 -1.18 -1.15
N ALA A 59 16.15 -0.99 -0.96
CA ALA A 59 16.65 -0.31 0.25
C ALA A 59 16.13 1.13 0.31
N ALA A 60 15.69 1.57 1.49
CA ALA A 60 15.26 2.94 1.70
C ALA A 60 16.46 3.91 1.68
N ALA A 61 16.26 5.09 1.12
CA ALA A 61 17.23 6.18 1.12
C ALA A 61 16.51 7.54 1.20
N ALA A 62 17.08 8.49 1.95
CA ALA A 62 16.53 9.84 2.10
C ALA A 62 15.02 9.89 2.40
N GLY A 63 14.57 9.08 3.37
CA GLY A 63 13.16 9.04 3.80
C GLY A 63 12.19 8.43 2.77
N SER A 64 12.70 7.83 1.70
CA SER A 64 11.92 7.26 0.60
C SER A 64 12.30 5.80 0.35
N ILE A 65 11.33 5.02 -0.11
CA ILE A 65 11.53 3.63 -0.53
C ILE A 65 10.69 3.34 -1.77
N SER A 66 11.30 2.76 -2.80
CA SER A 66 10.64 2.41 -4.05
C SER A 66 10.37 0.91 -4.16
N GLN A 67 9.23 0.57 -4.75
CA GLN A 67 8.90 -0.81 -5.08
C GLN A 67 9.89 -1.36 -6.13
N SER A 68 10.30 -2.62 -5.98
CA SER A 68 11.29 -3.29 -6.83
C SER A 68 10.69 -4.38 -7.74
N ASN A 69 9.41 -4.71 -7.55
CA ASN A 69 8.65 -5.59 -8.42
C ASN A 69 7.42 -4.88 -9.00
N THR A 70 6.73 -5.57 -9.90
CA THR A 70 5.57 -5.01 -10.62
C THR A 70 4.33 -5.90 -10.52
N PRO A 71 3.65 -5.94 -9.35
CA PRO A 71 2.44 -6.72 -9.15
C PRO A 71 1.36 -6.41 -10.19
N GLU A 72 0.66 -7.46 -10.63
CA GLU A 72 -0.38 -7.41 -11.64
C GLU A 72 -1.74 -7.73 -11.05
N HIS A 73 -2.73 -6.92 -11.42
CA HIS A 73 -4.11 -7.04 -10.99
C HIS A 73 -5.01 -7.21 -12.21
N THR A 74 -5.65 -8.37 -12.30
CA THR A 74 -6.71 -8.62 -13.28
C THR A 74 -8.03 -8.11 -12.72
N LEU A 75 -8.70 -7.23 -13.47
CA LEU A 75 -9.99 -6.69 -13.11
C LEU A 75 -11.09 -7.75 -13.17
N GLY A 76 -11.99 -7.73 -12.18
CA GLY A 76 -13.19 -8.58 -12.15
C GLY A 76 -14.41 -7.95 -12.81
N ALA A 77 -14.43 -6.63 -12.97
CA ALA A 77 -15.54 -5.85 -13.50
C ALA A 77 -15.03 -4.60 -14.24
N THR A 78 -15.96 -3.76 -14.74
CA THR A 78 -15.60 -2.42 -15.22
C THR A 78 -15.37 -1.50 -14.03
N GLU A 79 -14.11 -1.08 -13.83
CA GLU A 79 -13.70 -0.28 -12.69
C GLU A 79 -12.64 0.75 -13.10
N THR A 80 -12.47 1.78 -12.25
CA THR A 80 -11.36 2.72 -12.33
C THR A 80 -10.53 2.59 -11.06
N ILE A 81 -9.32 2.05 -11.18
CA ILE A 81 -8.37 1.94 -10.06
C ILE A 81 -7.71 3.30 -9.83
N ALA A 82 -7.82 3.79 -8.60
CA ALA A 82 -7.34 5.10 -8.17
C ALA A 82 -6.10 5.04 -7.26
N GLY A 83 -5.77 3.87 -6.74
CA GLY A 83 -4.61 3.69 -5.88
C GLY A 83 -4.59 2.32 -5.21
N VAL A 84 -3.68 2.19 -4.25
CA VAL A 84 -3.40 0.92 -3.58
C VAL A 84 -3.30 1.10 -2.06
N SER A 85 -3.57 0.02 -1.34
CA SER A 85 -3.22 -0.12 0.07
C SER A 85 -2.23 -1.27 0.27
N PHE A 86 -1.36 -1.12 1.25
CA PHE A 86 -0.32 -2.08 1.61
C PHE A 86 -0.63 -2.72 2.96
N TRP A 87 -0.39 -4.02 3.06
CA TRP A 87 -0.77 -4.87 4.18
C TRP A 87 0.37 -5.80 4.58
N ASP A 88 0.39 -6.21 5.84
CA ASP A 88 1.39 -7.14 6.39
C ASP A 88 1.07 -8.63 6.15
N HIS A 89 -0.07 -8.94 5.52
CA HIS A 89 -0.54 -10.30 5.33
C HIS A 89 -1.44 -10.42 4.08
N PRO A 90 -1.47 -11.59 3.39
CA PRO A 90 -2.20 -11.75 2.12
C PRO A 90 -3.73 -11.66 2.23
N THR A 91 -4.32 -11.94 3.40
CA THR A 91 -5.79 -11.95 3.60
C THR A 91 -6.25 -11.21 4.86
N ALA A 92 -5.67 -11.53 6.02
CA ALA A 92 -5.90 -10.87 7.32
C ALA A 92 -4.88 -9.75 7.61
N GLY A 93 -4.60 -9.46 8.88
CA GLY A 93 -3.50 -8.56 9.27
C GLY A 93 -3.84 -7.08 9.26
N ASN A 94 -2.80 -6.25 9.33
CA ASN A 94 -2.90 -4.81 9.55
C ASN A 94 -2.65 -4.02 8.27
N PHE A 95 -3.42 -2.95 8.10
CA PHE A 95 -3.16 -1.93 7.09
C PHE A 95 -1.89 -1.17 7.48
N LEU A 96 -0.97 -1.02 6.53
CA LEU A 96 0.33 -0.38 6.74
C LEU A 96 0.35 1.03 6.13
N TRP A 97 -0.03 1.15 4.87
CA TRP A 97 0.13 2.36 4.07
C TRP A 97 -0.84 2.40 2.90
N SER A 98 -1.29 3.57 2.46
CA SER A 98 -1.98 3.73 1.17
C SER A 98 -1.26 4.72 0.26
N SER A 99 -1.27 4.44 -1.04
CA SER A 99 -0.63 5.28 -2.07
C SER A 99 -1.63 5.58 -3.17
N GLN A 100 -1.75 6.86 -3.52
CA GLN A 100 -2.60 7.30 -4.62
C GLN A 100 -1.88 7.10 -5.94
N ALA A 101 -2.57 6.59 -6.95
CA ALA A 101 -1.99 6.54 -8.29
C ALA A 101 -1.82 7.96 -8.85
N ALA A 102 -0.67 8.25 -9.46
CA ALA A 102 -0.44 9.52 -10.15
C ALA A 102 -1.45 9.77 -11.28
N ALA A 103 -1.94 8.71 -11.90
CA ALA A 103 -3.06 8.72 -12.82
C ALA A 103 -3.92 7.48 -12.60
N THR A 104 -5.23 7.67 -12.47
CA THR A 104 -6.18 6.56 -12.35
C THR A 104 -6.23 5.74 -13.63
N LYS A 105 -6.48 4.43 -13.52
CA LYS A 105 -6.55 3.51 -14.66
C LYS A 105 -7.89 2.80 -14.68
N SER A 106 -8.64 2.96 -15.78
CA SER A 106 -9.90 2.26 -16.02
C SER A 106 -9.70 1.05 -16.92
N GLY A 107 -10.55 0.05 -16.76
CA GLY A 107 -10.61 -1.13 -17.61
C GLY A 107 -11.91 -1.90 -17.42
N ALA A 108 -12.02 -3.02 -18.11
CA ALA A 108 -13.11 -3.98 -18.00
C ALA A 108 -12.63 -5.31 -17.39
N SER A 109 -13.57 -6.22 -17.13
CA SER A 109 -13.25 -7.56 -16.63
C SER A 109 -12.26 -8.26 -17.55
N GLY A 110 -11.19 -8.83 -16.98
CA GLY A 110 -10.11 -9.48 -17.72
C GLY A 110 -8.92 -8.57 -18.08
N ASP A 111 -9.08 -7.25 -18.03
CA ASP A 111 -7.95 -6.34 -18.24
C ASP A 111 -6.95 -6.43 -17.09
N ILE A 112 -5.66 -6.27 -17.40
CA ILE A 112 -4.57 -6.29 -16.41
C ILE A 112 -4.08 -4.87 -16.15
N ILE A 113 -4.18 -4.44 -14.90
CA ILE A 113 -3.55 -3.23 -14.38
C ILE A 113 -2.33 -3.63 -13.56
N ARG A 114 -1.18 -3.00 -13.86
CA ARG A 114 0.09 -3.28 -13.19
C ARG A 114 0.53 -2.10 -12.34
N ILE A 115 1.03 -2.36 -11.14
CA ILE A 115 1.79 -1.36 -10.38
C ILE A 115 3.20 -1.33 -11.00
N ASN A 116 3.47 -0.33 -11.84
CA ASN A 116 4.80 -0.21 -12.46
C ASN A 116 5.87 0.27 -11.47
N THR A 117 5.50 1.22 -10.61
CA THR A 117 6.34 1.72 -9.52
C THR A 117 5.42 2.27 -8.45
N ASP A 118 5.86 2.19 -7.21
CA ASP A 118 5.27 2.90 -6.08
C ASP A 118 6.40 3.40 -5.20
N THR A 119 6.20 4.56 -4.58
CA THR A 119 7.17 5.20 -3.69
C THR A 119 6.48 5.59 -2.41
N LEU A 120 6.92 5.00 -1.30
CA LEU A 120 6.44 5.34 0.03
C LEU A 120 7.45 6.26 0.70
N THR A 121 6.97 7.27 1.41
CA THR A 121 7.84 8.31 1.97
C THR A 121 7.48 8.65 3.41
N LEU A 122 8.48 8.78 4.27
CA LEU A 122 8.37 9.42 5.57
C LEU A 122 8.90 10.84 5.44
N SER A 123 7.99 11.81 5.48
CA SER A 123 8.32 13.24 5.32
C SER A 123 7.51 14.10 6.31
N PRO A 124 7.98 15.30 6.67
CA PRO A 124 9.26 15.92 6.26
C PRO A 124 10.47 15.26 6.94
N LEU A 125 11.66 15.48 6.36
CA LEU A 125 12.95 15.14 7.00
C LEU A 125 13.53 16.39 7.68
N ALA A 126 14.23 16.19 8.79
CA ALA A 126 15.06 17.23 9.37
C ALA A 126 16.17 17.63 8.39
N ALA A 127 16.52 18.92 8.38
CA ALA A 127 17.61 19.48 7.59
C ALA A 127 18.97 19.26 8.25
#